data_AF-A0A438EEL6-F1
#
_entry.id   AF-A0A438EEL6-F1
#
_cell.length_a   1.000
_cell.length_b   1.000
_cell.length_c   1.000
_cell.angle_alpha   90.00
_cell.angle_beta   90.00
_cell.angle_gamma   90.00
#
_symmetry.space_group_name_H-M   'P 1'
#
loop_
_entity.id
_entity.type
_entity.pdbx_description
1 polymer ?
#
loop_
_entity_poly.entity_id
_entity_poly.type
_entity_poly.pdbx_seq_one_letter_code
_entity_poly.pdbx_strand_id
1 'polypeptide(L)'
;MFRFDLDTCSKRRDLFGAVALFESAVSQNFRLIHYHYNALLYLCTISVDEPSSKALALDYGFRIFDHVVNSGVTPNEATITSVASLAAAKSDGDLAFEVVRTMVNYELSSRLRTYGPALFWFCANLKGEKAWVVEEHMVSMGVHPEKPELAAVKVSAKMGRGDKVYAYLHKLRTAVRSGAVEEVALKNGGGWHGQGWIGKGRPETEMFSELVAAMAMEREFRSNFRSFR
;
A
#
# COMPACT_ATOMS: atom_id res chain seq x y z
N MET A 1 -13.79 -8.86 -30.86
CA MET A 1 -14.01 -7.40 -30.91
C MET A 1 -13.77 -6.80 -29.53
N PHE A 2 -14.55 -7.15 -28.51
CA PHE A 2 -14.42 -6.64 -27.13
C PHE A 2 -12.99 -6.49 -26.58
N ARG A 3 -12.17 -7.55 -26.67
CA ARG A 3 -10.77 -7.50 -26.21
C ARG A 3 -9.93 -6.44 -26.92
N PHE A 4 -10.06 -6.32 -28.24
CA PHE A 4 -9.33 -5.35 -29.04
C PHE A 4 -9.75 -3.91 -28.71
N ASP A 5 -11.04 -3.70 -28.50
CA ASP A 5 -11.58 -2.39 -28.13
C ASP A 5 -11.10 -1.99 -26.72
N LEU A 6 -11.12 -2.93 -25.77
CA LEU A 6 -10.60 -2.72 -24.42
C LEU A 6 -9.10 -2.45 -24.40
N ASP A 7 -8.31 -3.17 -25.21
CA ASP A 7 -6.88 -2.92 -25.37
C ASP A 7 -6.61 -1.53 -25.97
N THR A 8 -7.48 -1.08 -26.87
CA THR A 8 -7.41 0.26 -27.45
C THR A 8 -7.70 1.33 -26.41
N CYS A 9 -8.75 1.15 -25.58
CA CYS A 9 -9.03 2.04 -24.45
C CYS A 9 -7.87 2.08 -23.46
N SER A 10 -7.27 0.92 -23.14
CA SER A 10 -6.12 0.83 -22.24
C SER A 10 -4.92 1.63 -22.75
N LYS A 11 -4.58 1.48 -24.04
CA LYS A 11 -3.49 2.23 -24.68
C LYS A 11 -3.72 3.73 -24.71
N ARG A 12 -4.98 4.14 -24.90
CA ARG A 12 -5.38 5.56 -24.96
C ARG A 12 -5.69 6.18 -23.60
N ARG A 13 -5.65 5.38 -22.52
CA ARG A 13 -6.15 5.76 -21.18
C ARG A 13 -7.58 6.32 -21.22
N ASP A 14 -8.40 5.77 -22.10
CA ASP A 14 -9.78 6.19 -22.31
C ASP A 14 -10.71 5.48 -21.32
N LEU A 15 -10.90 6.09 -20.15
CA LEU A 15 -11.81 5.57 -19.12
C LEU A 15 -13.26 5.56 -19.59
N PHE A 16 -13.72 6.61 -20.28
CA PHE A 16 -15.11 6.74 -20.70
C PHE A 16 -15.48 5.66 -21.73
N GLY A 17 -14.60 5.40 -22.70
CA GLY A 17 -14.77 4.31 -23.65
C GLY A 17 -14.76 2.94 -22.96
N ALA A 18 -13.86 2.72 -22.00
CA ALA A 18 -13.79 1.47 -21.25
C ALA A 18 -15.05 1.22 -20.40
N VAL A 19 -15.59 2.27 -19.79
CA VAL A 19 -16.87 2.25 -19.06
C VAL A 19 -18.02 1.88 -19.99
N ALA A 20 -18.14 2.54 -21.14
CA ALA A 20 -19.18 2.25 -22.11
C ALA A 20 -19.10 0.80 -22.63
N LEU A 21 -17.88 0.29 -22.85
CA LEU A 21 -17.66 -1.12 -23.20
C LEU A 21 -18.13 -2.05 -22.08
N PHE A 22 -17.79 -1.75 -20.83
CA PHE A 22 -18.24 -2.55 -19.68
C PHE A 22 -19.76 -2.58 -19.58
N GLU A 23 -20.44 -1.43 -19.62
CA GLU A 23 -21.91 -1.38 -19.55
C GLU A 23 -22.57 -2.11 -20.72
N SER A 24 -22.03 -1.96 -21.93
CA SER A 24 -22.48 -2.69 -23.11
C SER A 24 -22.35 -4.20 -22.91
N ALA A 25 -21.19 -4.68 -22.42
CA ALA A 25 -20.97 -6.09 -22.14
C ALA A 25 -21.94 -6.64 -21.09
N VAL A 26 -22.21 -5.89 -20.02
CA VAL A 26 -23.18 -6.27 -18.98
C VAL A 26 -24.59 -6.35 -19.58
N SER A 27 -25.03 -5.35 -20.36
CA SER A 27 -26.36 -5.33 -20.98
C SER A 27 -26.60 -6.48 -21.97
N GLN A 28 -25.55 -6.93 -22.64
CA GLN A 28 -25.60 -8.01 -23.63
C GLN A 28 -25.38 -9.40 -22.99
N ASN A 29 -25.27 -9.50 -21.66
CA ASN A 29 -24.88 -10.72 -20.95
C ASN A 29 -23.59 -11.35 -21.52
N PHE A 30 -22.64 -10.51 -21.94
CA PHE A 30 -21.36 -10.96 -22.45
C PHE A 30 -20.51 -11.51 -21.30
N ARG A 31 -20.02 -12.76 -21.44
CA ARG A 31 -19.22 -13.40 -20.40
C ARG A 31 -17.83 -12.77 -20.29
N LEU A 32 -17.66 -11.91 -19.29
CA LEU A 32 -16.36 -11.33 -18.94
C LEU A 32 -15.47 -12.37 -18.24
N ILE A 33 -14.17 -12.34 -18.55
CA ILE A 33 -13.13 -13.18 -17.94
C ILE A 33 -12.15 -12.30 -17.16
N HIS A 34 -11.28 -12.90 -16.35
CA HIS A 34 -10.29 -12.18 -15.52
C HIS A 34 -9.50 -11.11 -16.29
N TYR A 35 -9.10 -11.39 -17.52
CA TYR A 35 -8.37 -10.42 -18.35
C TYR A 35 -9.15 -9.12 -18.53
N HIS A 36 -10.45 -9.21 -18.86
CA HIS A 36 -11.29 -8.05 -19.07
C HIS A 36 -11.42 -7.22 -17.78
N TYR A 37 -11.70 -7.89 -16.66
CA TYR A 37 -11.83 -7.22 -15.36
C TYR A 37 -10.53 -6.55 -14.92
N ASN A 38 -9.40 -7.24 -15.03
CA ASN A 38 -8.12 -6.68 -14.60
C ASN A 38 -7.70 -5.48 -15.48
N ALA A 39 -8.00 -5.51 -16.78
CA ALA A 39 -7.76 -4.36 -17.66
C ALA A 39 -8.67 -3.16 -17.32
N LEU A 40 -9.96 -3.40 -17.05
CA LEU A 40 -10.90 -2.35 -16.64
C LEU A 40 -10.53 -1.74 -15.28
N LEU A 41 -10.20 -2.59 -14.29
CA LEU A 41 -9.77 -2.14 -12.97
C LEU A 41 -8.44 -1.41 -13.03
N TYR A 42 -7.49 -1.88 -13.85
CA TYR A 42 -6.24 -1.16 -14.08
C TYR A 42 -6.48 0.24 -14.67
N LEU A 43 -7.37 0.37 -15.67
CA LEU A 43 -7.77 1.66 -16.20
C LEU A 43 -8.37 2.57 -15.13
N CYS A 44 -9.24 2.05 -14.27
CA CYS A 44 -9.77 2.80 -13.14
C CYS A 44 -8.63 3.28 -12.22
N THR A 45 -7.67 2.41 -11.86
CA THR A 45 -6.56 2.79 -10.97
C THR A 45 -5.69 3.91 -11.53
N ILE A 46 -5.39 3.92 -12.83
CA ILE A 46 -4.55 4.97 -13.43
C ILE A 46 -5.31 6.28 -13.69
N SER A 47 -6.64 6.24 -13.74
CA SER A 47 -7.49 7.42 -13.92
C SER A 47 -7.84 8.13 -12.62
N VAL A 48 -7.57 7.53 -11.46
CA VAL A 48 -7.78 8.16 -10.14
C VAL A 48 -6.98 9.46 -9.96
N ASP A 49 -5.81 9.55 -10.57
CA ASP A 49 -4.91 10.70 -10.43
C ASP A 49 -5.45 11.95 -11.15
N GLU A 50 -6.39 11.77 -12.08
CA GLU A 50 -6.99 12.86 -12.84
C GLU A 50 -8.31 13.33 -12.18
N PRO A 51 -8.42 14.60 -11.73
CA PRO A 51 -9.59 15.07 -10.98
C PRO A 51 -10.94 14.94 -11.72
N SER A 52 -10.93 15.10 -13.05
CA SER A 52 -12.13 15.02 -13.89
C SER A 52 -12.69 13.59 -13.98
N SER A 53 -11.82 12.58 -13.92
CA SER A 53 -12.19 11.18 -14.08
C SER A 53 -12.15 10.39 -12.76
N LYS A 54 -11.56 10.94 -11.69
CA LYS A 54 -11.45 10.31 -10.36
C LYS A 54 -12.77 9.78 -9.82
N ALA A 55 -13.83 10.58 -9.81
CA ALA A 55 -15.12 10.16 -9.28
C ALA A 55 -15.71 8.97 -10.06
N LEU A 56 -15.61 9.03 -11.40
CA LEU A 56 -16.07 7.97 -12.30
C LEU A 56 -15.24 6.69 -12.12
N ALA A 57 -13.92 6.82 -12.03
CA ALA A 57 -12.99 5.71 -11.85
C ALA A 57 -13.22 4.97 -10.54
N LEU A 58 -13.49 5.71 -9.46
CA LEU A 58 -13.82 5.12 -8.16
C LEU A 58 -15.17 4.40 -8.23
N ASP A 59 -16.22 5.05 -8.73
CA ASP A 59 -17.55 4.44 -8.87
C ASP A 59 -17.52 3.13 -9.67
N TYR A 60 -16.94 3.19 -10.87
CA TYR A 60 -16.84 2.01 -11.73
C TYR A 60 -15.88 0.96 -11.18
N GLY A 61 -14.79 1.35 -10.53
CA GLY A 61 -13.87 0.43 -9.89
C GLY A 61 -14.57 -0.51 -8.92
N PHE A 62 -15.48 0.02 -8.09
CA PHE A 62 -16.29 -0.79 -7.17
C PHE A 62 -17.40 -1.56 -7.89
N ARG A 63 -18.13 -0.94 -8.83
CA ARG A 63 -19.17 -1.64 -9.62
C ARG A 63 -18.61 -2.84 -10.39
N ILE A 64 -17.39 -2.71 -10.93
CA ILE A 64 -16.70 -3.81 -11.62
C ILE A 64 -16.38 -4.93 -10.63
N PHE A 65 -15.90 -4.60 -9.43
CA PHE A 65 -15.61 -5.60 -8.40
C PHE A 65 -16.86 -6.35 -7.94
N ASP A 66 -17.96 -5.63 -7.69
CA ASP A 66 -19.25 -6.24 -7.37
C ASP A 66 -19.71 -7.18 -8.49
N HIS A 67 -19.53 -6.77 -9.75
CA HIS A 67 -19.85 -7.61 -10.90
C HIS A 67 -18.97 -8.87 -10.98
N VAL A 68 -17.67 -8.79 -10.64
CA VAL A 68 -16.77 -9.97 -10.57
C VAL A 68 -17.35 -10.99 -9.59
N VAL A 69 -17.66 -10.55 -8.37
CA VAL A 69 -18.17 -11.41 -7.29
C VAL A 69 -19.52 -12.01 -7.67
N ASN A 70 -20.44 -11.21 -8.21
CA ASN A 70 -21.78 -11.66 -8.58
C ASN A 70 -21.83 -12.53 -9.84
N SER A 71 -20.82 -12.44 -10.72
CA SER A 71 -20.71 -13.28 -11.92
C SER A 71 -20.16 -14.68 -11.65
N GLY A 72 -19.86 -15.03 -10.39
CA GLY A 72 -19.23 -16.29 -10.03
C GLY A 72 -17.77 -16.41 -10.50
N VAL A 73 -17.13 -15.29 -10.86
CA VAL A 73 -15.70 -15.24 -11.17
C VAL A 73 -14.96 -14.98 -9.88
N THR A 74 -14.13 -15.93 -9.45
CA THR A 74 -13.29 -15.74 -8.24
C THR A 74 -12.30 -14.60 -8.48
N PRO A 75 -12.26 -13.54 -7.64
CA PRO A 75 -11.22 -12.52 -7.75
C PRO A 75 -9.82 -13.15 -7.71
N ASN A 76 -8.86 -12.57 -8.44
CA ASN A 76 -7.45 -12.95 -8.31
C ASN A 76 -6.65 -11.87 -7.59
N GLU A 77 -5.37 -12.14 -7.31
CA GLU A 77 -4.51 -11.20 -6.58
C GLU A 77 -4.48 -9.80 -7.22
N ALA A 78 -4.47 -9.72 -8.55
CA ALA A 78 -4.44 -8.45 -9.26
C ALA A 78 -5.77 -7.70 -9.13
N THR A 79 -6.91 -8.41 -9.20
CA THR A 79 -8.24 -7.84 -8.95
C THR A 79 -8.29 -7.20 -7.56
N ILE A 80 -7.91 -7.96 -6.52
CA ILE A 80 -7.93 -7.50 -5.13
C ILE A 80 -6.99 -6.31 -4.93
N THR A 81 -5.77 -6.37 -5.48
CA THR A 81 -4.77 -5.28 -5.36
C THR A 81 -5.26 -3.99 -6.03
N SER A 82 -5.90 -4.08 -7.19
CA SER A 82 -6.48 -2.91 -7.86
C SER A 82 -7.63 -2.30 -7.05
N VAL A 83 -8.52 -3.11 -6.48
CA VAL A 83 -9.64 -2.63 -5.67
C VAL A 83 -9.16 -2.04 -4.34
N ALA A 84 -8.16 -2.64 -3.69
CA ALA A 84 -7.53 -2.07 -2.50
C ALA A 84 -6.89 -0.69 -2.80
N SER A 85 -6.24 -0.56 -3.97
CA SER A 85 -5.73 0.73 -4.46
C SER A 85 -6.84 1.77 -4.65
N LEU A 86 -7.96 1.38 -5.26
CA LEU A 86 -9.12 2.26 -5.46
C LEU A 86 -9.76 2.67 -4.12
N ALA A 87 -9.85 1.78 -3.14
CA ALA A 87 -10.34 2.10 -1.80
C ALA A 87 -9.45 3.10 -1.06
N ALA A 88 -8.13 2.90 -1.09
CA ALA A 88 -7.19 3.87 -0.54
C ALA A 88 -7.31 5.24 -1.22
N ALA A 89 -7.49 5.26 -2.54
CA ALA A 89 -7.69 6.49 -3.33
C ALA A 89 -9.02 7.22 -3.05
N LYS A 90 -10.06 6.49 -2.63
CA LYS A 90 -11.34 7.02 -2.14
C LYS A 90 -11.23 7.60 -0.72
N SER A 91 -10.04 7.55 -0.12
CA SER A 91 -9.79 7.91 1.27
C SER A 91 -10.43 6.95 2.29
N ASP A 92 -10.55 5.68 1.93
CA ASP A 92 -11.07 4.64 2.80
C ASP A 92 -10.04 3.50 2.98
N GLY A 93 -9.09 3.71 3.89
CA GLY A 93 -8.08 2.70 4.21
C GLY A 93 -8.63 1.48 4.95
N ASP A 94 -9.76 1.63 5.64
CA ASP A 94 -10.43 0.51 6.32
C ASP A 94 -11.01 -0.46 5.29
N LEU A 95 -11.73 0.07 4.30
CA LEU A 95 -12.19 -0.71 3.15
C LEU A 95 -11.02 -1.30 2.36
N ALA A 96 -9.93 -0.53 2.17
CA ALA A 96 -8.74 -1.03 1.47
C ALA A 96 -8.16 -2.27 2.16
N PHE A 97 -8.10 -2.27 3.50
CA PHE A 97 -7.62 -3.42 4.24
C PHE A 97 -8.63 -4.58 4.29
N GLU A 98 -9.93 -4.29 4.41
CA GLU A 98 -11.00 -5.29 4.38
C GLU A 98 -10.96 -6.09 3.07
N VAL A 99 -10.82 -5.40 1.93
CA VAL A 99 -10.69 -6.02 0.61
C VAL A 99 -9.48 -6.97 0.58
N VAL A 100 -8.34 -6.60 1.17
CA VAL A 100 -7.17 -7.49 1.29
C VAL A 100 -7.47 -8.72 2.16
N ARG A 101 -8.24 -8.56 3.25
CA ARG A 101 -8.62 -9.70 4.11
C ARG A 101 -9.51 -10.71 3.40
N THR A 102 -10.29 -10.29 2.41
CA THR A 102 -11.11 -11.22 1.60
C THR A 102 -10.27 -12.23 0.82
N MET A 103 -8.96 -12.00 0.61
CA MET A 103 -8.06 -12.95 -0.06
C MET A 103 -8.02 -14.33 0.59
N VAL A 104 -8.19 -14.39 1.91
CA VAL A 104 -8.23 -15.66 2.65
C VAL A 104 -9.45 -16.49 2.23
N ASN A 105 -10.59 -15.85 2.01
CA ASN A 105 -11.82 -16.51 1.58
C ASN A 105 -11.71 -17.05 0.15
N TYR A 106 -10.82 -16.48 -0.66
CA TYR A 106 -10.54 -16.92 -2.02
C TYR A 106 -9.30 -17.82 -2.12
N GLU A 107 -8.73 -18.24 -0.98
CA GLU A 107 -7.52 -19.08 -0.91
C GLU A 107 -6.32 -18.49 -1.70
N LEU A 108 -6.23 -17.17 -1.76
CA LEU A 108 -5.18 -16.47 -2.51
C LEU A 108 -3.95 -16.24 -1.63
N SER A 109 -2.76 -16.47 -2.20
CA SER A 109 -1.51 -16.05 -1.58
C SER A 109 -1.37 -14.52 -1.66
N SER A 110 -1.42 -13.85 -0.51
CA SER A 110 -1.23 -12.41 -0.42
C SER A 110 0.22 -12.03 -0.74
N ARG A 111 0.42 -10.96 -1.49
CA ARG A 111 1.75 -10.41 -1.82
C ARG A 111 1.96 -9.10 -1.10
N LEU A 112 3.23 -8.70 -0.93
CA LEU A 112 3.59 -7.41 -0.31
C LEU A 112 2.82 -6.24 -0.94
N ARG A 113 2.77 -6.19 -2.28
CA ARG A 113 2.08 -5.13 -3.03
C ARG A 113 0.60 -5.00 -2.73
N THR A 114 -0.06 -6.08 -2.30
CA THR A 114 -1.50 -6.06 -2.00
C THR A 114 -1.81 -5.28 -0.73
N TYR A 115 -0.88 -5.25 0.22
CA TYR A 115 -1.01 -4.52 1.48
C TYR A 115 -0.60 -3.04 1.37
N GLY A 116 0.23 -2.70 0.39
CA GLY A 116 0.77 -1.36 0.17
C GLY A 116 -0.29 -0.25 0.25
N PRO A 117 -1.40 -0.31 -0.51
CA PRO A 117 -2.41 0.75 -0.50
C PRO A 117 -3.00 1.03 0.90
N ALA A 118 -3.39 -0.01 1.64
CA ALA A 118 -3.96 0.16 2.98
C ALA A 118 -2.90 0.66 3.96
N LEU A 119 -1.70 0.07 3.94
CA LEU A 119 -0.62 0.41 4.84
C LEU A 119 -0.17 1.86 4.65
N PHE A 120 0.16 2.26 3.43
CA PHE A 120 0.59 3.62 3.12
C PHE A 120 -0.51 4.64 3.42
N TRP A 121 -1.78 4.29 3.17
CA TRP A 121 -2.88 5.17 3.52
C TRP A 121 -2.99 5.39 5.04
N PHE A 122 -2.97 4.32 5.85
CA PHE A 122 -2.98 4.47 7.30
C PHE A 122 -1.77 5.25 7.80
N CYS A 123 -0.61 5.04 7.18
CA CYS A 123 0.61 5.74 7.56
C CYS A 123 0.56 7.24 7.24
N ALA A 124 0.10 7.60 6.04
CA ALA A 124 -0.09 8.99 5.61
C ALA A 124 -1.12 9.73 6.46
N ASN A 125 -2.12 9.02 6.99
CA ASN A 125 -3.17 9.59 7.84
C ASN A 125 -2.88 9.45 9.34
N LEU A 126 -1.64 9.11 9.72
CA LEU A 126 -1.18 8.98 11.11
C LEU A 126 -1.99 7.98 11.96
N LYS A 127 -2.65 7.01 11.31
CA LYS A 127 -3.41 5.93 11.97
C LYS A 127 -2.49 4.76 12.33
N GLY A 128 -1.50 5.01 13.18
CA GLY A 128 -0.46 4.04 13.54
C GLY A 128 -1.00 2.71 14.09
N GLU A 129 -2.08 2.74 14.85
CA GLU A 129 -2.72 1.52 15.37
C GLU A 129 -3.23 0.60 14.26
N LYS A 130 -3.88 1.17 13.25
CA LYS A 130 -4.39 0.42 12.11
C LYS A 130 -3.25 -0.08 11.22
N ALA A 131 -2.20 0.73 11.04
CA ALA A 131 -1.01 0.32 10.32
C ALA A 131 -0.32 -0.91 10.95
N TRP A 132 -0.32 -1.03 12.29
CA TRP A 132 0.18 -2.23 12.96
C TRP A 132 -0.69 -3.45 12.75
N VAL A 133 -2.02 -3.30 12.80
CA VAL A 133 -2.94 -4.40 12.51
C VAL A 133 -2.71 -4.94 11.09
N VAL A 134 -2.43 -4.05 10.13
CA VAL A 134 -2.03 -4.46 8.78
C VAL A 134 -0.71 -5.25 8.80
N GLU A 135 0.33 -4.75 9.49
CA GLU A 135 1.62 -5.45 9.59
C GLU A 135 1.49 -6.83 10.25
N GLU A 136 0.73 -6.94 11.34
CA GLU A 136 0.50 -8.21 12.04
C GLU A 136 -0.20 -9.22 11.13
N HIS A 137 -1.19 -8.76 10.35
CA HIS A 137 -1.84 -9.60 9.34
C HIS A 137 -0.91 -9.98 8.20
N MET A 138 0.00 -9.10 7.76
CA MET A 138 1.01 -9.45 6.77
C MET A 138 1.88 -10.61 7.28
N VAL A 139 2.38 -10.50 8.50
CA VAL A 139 3.24 -11.52 9.12
C VAL A 139 2.50 -12.83 9.33
N SER A 140 1.23 -12.81 9.74
CA SER A 140 0.43 -14.04 9.89
C SER A 140 0.18 -14.75 8.56
N MET A 141 0.16 -14.00 7.46
CA MET A 141 0.06 -14.52 6.10
C MET A 141 1.42 -14.88 5.46
N GLY A 142 2.51 -14.82 6.23
CA GLY A 142 3.86 -15.11 5.74
C GLY A 142 4.46 -14.03 4.83
N VAL A 143 3.87 -12.83 4.82
CA VAL A 143 4.36 -11.67 4.06
C VAL A 143 5.15 -10.77 5.00
N HIS A 144 6.41 -10.52 4.66
CA HIS A 144 7.26 -9.65 5.47
C HIS A 144 7.35 -8.25 4.85
N PRO A 145 7.13 -7.18 5.64
CA PRO A 145 7.30 -5.81 5.17
C PRO A 145 8.75 -5.53 4.75
N GLU A 146 8.93 -4.75 3.67
CA GLU A 146 10.23 -4.28 3.22
C GLU A 146 10.53 -2.85 3.74
N LYS A 147 11.64 -2.26 3.30
CA LYS A 147 12.09 -0.93 3.77
C LYS A 147 11.00 0.15 3.68
N PRO A 148 10.26 0.32 2.56
CA PRO A 148 9.25 1.37 2.44
C PRO A 148 8.10 1.20 3.43
N GLU A 149 7.60 -0.03 3.59
CA GLU A 149 6.52 -0.36 4.51
C GLU A 149 6.94 -0.17 5.97
N LEU A 150 8.14 -0.64 6.33
CA LEU A 150 8.70 -0.45 7.67
C LEU A 150 8.94 1.03 8.00
N ALA A 151 9.41 1.81 7.03
CA ALA A 151 9.60 3.25 7.19
C ALA A 151 8.27 3.98 7.40
N ALA A 152 7.26 3.63 6.59
CA ALA A 152 5.93 4.21 6.70
C ALA A 152 5.31 3.96 8.09
N VAL A 153 5.34 2.71 8.58
CA VAL A 153 4.76 2.39 9.90
C VAL A 153 5.52 3.06 11.04
N LYS A 154 6.84 3.19 10.91
CA LYS A 154 7.67 3.91 11.88
C LYS A 154 7.28 5.39 11.99
N VAL A 155 7.00 6.06 10.87
CA VAL A 155 6.56 7.47 10.87
C VAL A 155 5.24 7.62 11.63
N SER A 156 4.32 6.67 11.46
CA SER A 156 3.04 6.66 12.17
C SER A 156 3.19 6.37 13.67
N ALA A 157 4.13 5.50 14.06
CA ALA A 157 4.41 5.16 15.45
C ALA A 157 4.98 6.34 16.27
N LYS A 158 5.67 7.28 15.61
CA LYS A 158 6.21 8.50 16.24
C LYS A 158 5.13 9.44 16.77
N MET A 159 3.89 9.34 16.30
CA MET A 159 2.80 10.23 16.69
C MET A 159 2.06 9.81 17.97
N GLY A 160 2.61 8.90 18.79
CA GLY A 160 2.03 8.65 20.12
C GLY A 160 2.52 7.46 20.97
N ARG A 161 3.51 6.65 20.54
CA ARG A 161 3.98 5.50 21.35
C ARG A 161 5.48 5.20 21.20
N GLY A 162 6.29 5.72 22.13
CA GLY A 162 7.77 5.60 22.10
C GLY A 162 8.32 4.19 22.33
N ASP A 163 7.59 3.30 23.01
CA ASP A 163 7.93 1.89 23.24
C ASP A 163 8.03 1.09 21.92
N LYS A 164 7.14 1.38 20.96
CA LYS A 164 7.06 0.67 19.67
C LYS A 164 8.04 1.20 18.62
N VAL A 165 8.51 2.44 18.74
CA VAL A 165 9.53 3.03 17.84
C VAL A 165 10.84 2.22 17.89
N TYR A 166 11.22 1.71 19.06
CA TYR A 166 12.45 0.94 19.25
C TYR A 166 12.40 -0.46 18.63
N ALA A 167 11.26 -1.16 18.72
CA ALA A 167 11.09 -2.46 18.08
C ALA A 167 11.31 -2.37 16.55
N TYR A 168 10.87 -1.28 15.93
CA TYR A 168 11.07 -1.03 14.49
C TYR A 168 12.50 -0.64 14.11
N LEU A 169 13.18 0.18 14.92
CA LEU A 169 14.61 0.45 14.72
C LEU A 169 15.42 -0.85 14.72
N HIS A 170 15.04 -1.81 15.57
CA HIS A 170 15.65 -3.13 15.58
C HIS A 170 15.29 -3.96 14.34
N LYS A 171 14.01 -4.04 13.94
CA LYS A 171 13.57 -4.74 12.71
C LYS A 171 14.26 -4.19 11.46
N LEU A 172 14.39 -2.87 11.35
CA LEU A 172 15.16 -2.20 10.29
C LEU A 172 16.64 -2.57 10.38
N ARG A 173 17.25 -2.56 11.58
CA ARG A 173 18.64 -2.98 11.76
C ARG A 173 18.88 -4.43 11.32
N THR A 174 17.93 -5.34 11.58
CA THR A 174 18.01 -6.74 11.14
C THR A 174 17.78 -6.89 9.64
N ALA A 175 16.88 -6.09 9.05
CA ALA A 175 16.64 -6.06 7.61
C ALA A 175 17.75 -5.35 6.80
N VAL A 176 18.50 -4.44 7.44
CA VAL A 176 19.56 -3.59 6.84
C VAL A 176 20.95 -4.17 7.12
N ARG A 177 21.09 -5.43 7.55
CA ARG A 177 22.39 -6.07 7.81
C ARG A 177 23.13 -6.41 6.50
N SER A 178 23.44 -5.36 5.73
CA SER A 178 24.40 -5.24 4.65
C SER A 178 24.95 -3.79 4.65
N GLY A 179 25.85 -3.48 5.58
CA GLY A 179 27.06 -2.71 5.25
C GLY A 179 27.30 -1.26 5.75
N ALA A 180 26.41 -0.51 6.41
CA ALA A 180 26.65 0.95 6.53
C ALA A 180 26.27 1.68 7.83
N VAL A 181 26.07 1.02 8.98
CA VAL A 181 25.63 1.72 10.21
C VAL A 181 26.58 1.52 11.40
N GLU A 182 27.74 0.91 11.19
CA GLU A 182 28.68 0.58 12.28
C GLU A 182 29.39 1.84 12.84
N GLU A 183 29.60 2.88 12.03
CA GLU A 183 30.49 4.00 12.41
C GLU A 183 29.83 5.06 13.31
N VAL A 184 28.51 5.25 13.22
CA VAL A 184 27.81 6.36 13.90
C VAL A 184 27.37 5.99 15.33
N ALA A 185 27.07 4.71 15.59
CA ALA A 185 26.68 4.22 16.92
C ALA A 185 27.86 4.19 17.91
N LEU A 186 29.09 3.97 17.42
CA LEU A 186 30.30 3.94 18.25
C LEU A 186 30.78 5.34 18.67
N LYS A 187 30.47 6.40 17.90
CA LYS A 187 30.95 7.76 18.18
C LYS A 187 30.21 8.49 19.31
N ASN A 188 29.01 8.04 19.69
CA ASN A 188 28.14 8.75 20.65
C ASN A 188 27.88 7.99 21.98
N GLY A 189 28.66 6.97 22.32
CA GLY A 189 28.80 6.47 23.70
C GLY A 189 27.57 5.79 24.36
N GLY A 190 26.53 5.42 23.61
CA GLY A 190 25.35 4.73 24.14
C GLY A 190 25.25 3.28 23.67
N GLY A 191 25.17 2.32 24.59
CA GLY A 191 24.99 0.89 24.31
C GLY A 191 23.62 0.36 24.74
N TRP A 192 23.10 -0.67 24.06
CA TRP A 192 21.80 -1.30 24.33
C TRP A 192 21.98 -2.77 24.73
N HIS A 193 21.25 -3.24 25.76
CA HIS A 193 21.49 -4.55 26.39
C HIS A 193 20.34 -5.56 26.31
N GLY A 194 19.35 -5.34 25.45
CA GLY A 194 18.22 -6.28 25.29
C GLY A 194 16.94 -5.91 26.07
N GLN A 195 17.00 -4.94 26.98
CA GLN A 195 15.83 -4.45 27.74
C GLN A 195 15.70 -2.90 27.76
N GLY A 196 16.70 -2.17 27.24
CA GLY A 196 16.74 -0.71 27.31
C GLY A 196 18.10 -0.13 26.96
N TRP A 197 18.16 1.18 26.74
CA TRP A 197 19.40 1.94 26.56
C TRP A 197 20.10 2.17 27.89
N ILE A 198 21.43 2.12 27.88
CA ILE A 198 22.27 2.57 28.99
C ILE A 198 22.88 3.92 28.59
N GLY A 199 22.42 5.01 29.22
CA GLY A 199 22.93 6.37 28.99
C GLY A 199 21.86 7.46 29.20
N LYS A 200 22.28 8.63 29.70
CA LYS A 200 21.39 9.75 30.08
C LYS A 200 20.70 10.38 28.85
N GLY A 201 19.39 10.63 28.98
CA GLY A 201 18.70 11.71 28.27
C GLY A 201 17.67 11.30 27.20
N ARG A 202 16.40 11.09 27.60
CA ARG A 202 15.25 10.99 26.67
C ARG A 202 15.19 12.11 25.60
N PRO A 203 15.52 13.39 25.88
CA PRO A 203 15.40 14.47 24.88
C PRO A 203 16.38 14.36 23.71
N GLU A 204 17.60 13.88 23.97
CA GLU A 204 18.66 13.78 22.96
C GLU A 204 18.38 12.61 22.00
N THR A 205 17.83 11.51 22.51
CA THR A 205 17.32 10.40 21.70
C THR A 205 16.12 10.79 20.85
N GLU A 206 15.18 11.56 21.37
CA GLU A 206 14.02 12.06 20.61
C GLU A 206 14.49 12.99 19.49
N MET A 207 15.31 13.99 19.81
CA MET A 207 15.85 14.95 18.86
C MET A 207 16.73 14.28 17.78
N PHE A 208 17.56 13.30 18.15
CA PHE A 208 18.35 12.53 17.18
C PHE A 208 17.46 11.65 16.30
N SER A 209 16.41 11.04 16.87
CA SER A 209 15.46 10.24 16.09
C SER A 209 14.64 11.10 15.13
N GLU A 210 14.31 12.33 15.50
CA GLU A 210 13.64 13.34 14.68
C GLU A 210 14.55 13.80 13.55
N LEU A 211 15.80 14.16 13.85
CA LEU A 211 16.79 14.58 12.85
C LEU A 211 17.04 13.48 11.81
N VAL A 212 17.21 12.23 12.25
CA VAL A 212 17.42 11.09 11.35
C VAL A 212 16.18 10.78 10.51
N ALA A 213 14.97 10.96 11.05
CA ALA A 213 13.74 10.79 10.29
C ALA A 213 13.50 11.93 9.29
N ALA A 214 13.80 13.17 9.66
CA ALA A 214 13.74 14.33 8.76
C ALA A 214 14.72 14.17 7.59
N MET A 215 15.95 13.73 7.87
CA MET A 215 16.94 13.44 6.84
C MET A 215 16.54 12.26 5.93
N ALA A 216 15.91 11.22 6.49
CA ALA A 216 15.40 10.09 5.71
C ALA A 216 14.22 10.49 4.82
N MET A 217 13.28 11.29 5.34
CA MET A 217 12.16 11.85 4.58
C MET A 217 12.65 12.76 3.46
N GLU A 218 13.64 13.63 3.71
CA GLU A 218 14.17 14.52 2.67
C GLU A 218 14.93 13.75 1.57
N ARG A 219 15.59 12.64 1.93
CA ARG A 219 16.26 11.75 0.96
C ARG A 219 15.28 10.92 0.15
N GLU A 220 14.28 10.32 0.78
CA GLU A 220 13.30 9.45 0.11
C GLU A 220 12.27 10.25 -0.69
N PHE A 221 11.83 11.41 -0.20
CA PHE A 221 10.96 12.32 -0.95
C PHE A 221 11.65 12.81 -2.24
N ARG A 222 12.94 13.16 -2.18
CA ARG A 222 13.73 13.54 -3.37
C ARG A 222 14.03 12.35 -4.29
N SER A 223 14.13 11.13 -3.76
CA SER A 223 14.42 9.92 -4.54
C SER A 223 13.16 9.42 -5.27
N ASN A 224 12.02 9.40 -4.59
CA ASN A 224 10.74 8.97 -5.15
C ASN A 224 10.22 9.97 -6.19
N PHE A 225 10.48 11.28 -6.04
CA PHE A 225 10.10 12.26 -7.08
C PHE A 225 10.96 12.20 -8.35
N ARG A 226 12.20 11.70 -8.25
CA ARG A 226 13.09 11.52 -9.41
C ARG A 226 12.81 10.24 -10.19
N SER A 227 12.12 9.28 -9.59
CA SER A 227 11.74 8.00 -10.20
C SER A 227 10.33 7.99 -10.80
N PHE A 228 9.63 9.13 -10.75
CA PHE A 228 8.30 9.36 -11.32
C PHE A 228 8.28 10.43 -12.43
N ARG A 229 9.42 10.73 -13.07
CA ARG A 229 9.49 11.59 -14.25
C ARG A 229 10.01 10.85 -15.48
#